data_AF-A0A0D0CG05-F1
#
_entry.id   AF-A0A0D0CG05-F1
#
_cell.length_a   1.000
_cell.length_b   1.000
_cell.length_c   1.000
_cell.angle_alpha   90.00
_cell.angle_beta   90.00
_cell.angle_gamma   90.00
#
_symmetry.space_group_name_H-M   'P 1'
#
loop_
_entity.id
_entity.type
_entity.pdbx_description
1 polymer ?
#
loop_
_entity_poly.entity_id
_entity_poly.type
_entity_poly.pdbx_seq_one_letter_code
_entity_poly.pdbx_strand_id
1 'polypeptide(L)' 'AIQLGIFLNCTGHYGNMCSPEDIAQWAGVSVGIVINCMHCVMAAILDQHDQYIRMPSSNPRDM' A
#
# COMPACT_ATOMS: atom_id res chain seq x y z
N ALA A 1 -4.74 9.88 -8.01
CA ALA A 1 -6.08 9.50 -7.49
C ALA A 1 -6.38 8.01 -7.69
N ILE A 2 -6.30 7.48 -8.92
CA ILE A 2 -6.52 6.05 -9.22
C ILE A 2 -5.61 5.13 -8.40
N GLN A 3 -4.34 5.50 -8.25
CA GLN A 3 -3.38 4.67 -7.52
C GLN A 3 -3.71 4.52 -6.02
N LEU A 4 -4.14 5.61 -5.39
CA LEU A 4 -4.58 5.61 -3.99
C LEU A 4 -5.89 4.83 -3.81
N GLY A 5 -6.83 4.94 -4.76
CA GLY A 5 -8.09 4.19 -4.75
C GLY A 5 -7.90 2.67 -4.84
N ILE A 6 -6.98 2.22 -5.70
CA ILE A 6 -6.63 0.80 -5.85
C ILE A 6 -6.00 0.25 -4.56
N PHE A 7 -5.04 0.98 -3.98
CA PHE A 7 -4.41 0.58 -2.73
C PHE A 7 -5.41 0.47 -1.58
N LEU A 8 -6.27 1.48 -1.39
CA LEU A 8 -7.29 1.47 -0.35
C LEU A 8 -8.31 0.33 -0.52
N ASN A 9 -8.59 -0.08 -1.77
CA ASN A 9 -9.44 -1.24 -2.06
C ASN A 9 -8.76 -2.56 -1.67
N CYS A 10 -7.44 -2.67 -1.82
CA CYS A 10 -6.66 -3.83 -1.36
C CYS A 10 -6.42 -3.87 0.17
N THR A 11 -6.20 -2.72 0.79
CA THR A 11 -5.84 -2.61 2.22
C THR A 11 -7.03 -2.40 3.14
N GLY A 12 -8.26 -2.42 2.60
CA GLY A 12 -9.50 -2.17 3.32
C GLY A 12 -9.73 -3.14 4.47
N HIS A 13 -10.21 -2.57 5.59
CA HIS A 13 -10.40 -3.15 6.94
C HIS A 13 -11.38 -4.33 7.08
N TYR A 14 -11.74 -5.01 5.99
CA TYR A 14 -12.83 -6.01 5.94
C TYR A 14 -12.41 -7.41 5.49
N GLY A 15 -11.11 -7.72 5.46
CA GLY A 15 -10.65 -9.05 5.04
C GLY A 15 -10.95 -9.35 3.57
N ASN A 16 -11.08 -8.33 2.74
CA ASN A 16 -11.17 -8.51 1.30
C ASN A 16 -9.75 -8.62 0.74
N MET A 17 -9.23 -9.83 0.63
CA MET A 17 -8.16 -10.14 -0.33
C MET A 17 -8.73 -9.96 -1.74
N CYS A 18 -8.98 -8.71 -2.15
CA CYS A 18 -9.40 -8.44 -3.52
C CYS A 18 -8.23 -8.79 -4.42
N SER A 19 -8.46 -9.69 -5.37
CA SER A 19 -7.43 -10.07 -6.33
C SER A 19 -7.13 -8.91 -7.27
N PRO A 20 -5.91 -8.81 -7.83
CA PRO A 20 -5.60 -7.86 -8.89
C PRO A 20 -6.58 -7.93 -10.08
N GLU A 21 -7.15 -9.11 -10.34
CA GLU A 21 -8.17 -9.38 -11.35
C GLU A 21 -9.50 -8.69 -11.04
N ASP A 22 -9.99 -8.78 -9.81
CA ASP A 22 -11.23 -8.11 -9.38
C ASP A 22 -11.11 -6.59 -9.53
N ILE A 23 -9.94 -6.06 -9.18
CA ILE A 23 -9.66 -4.62 -9.26
C ILE A 23 -9.52 -4.19 -10.71
N ALA A 24 -8.87 -4.99 -11.55
CA ALA A 24 -8.77 -4.73 -12.98
C ALA A 24 -10.15 -4.67 -13.63
N GLN A 25 -11.04 -5.61 -13.27
CA GLN A 25 -12.43 -5.63 -13.74
C GLN A 25 -13.22 -4.41 -13.25
N TRP A 26 -13.09 -4.04 -11.98
CA TRP A 26 -13.76 -2.86 -11.43
C TRP A 26 -13.27 -1.55 -12.08
N ALA A 27 -11.96 -1.39 -12.23
CA ALA A 27 -11.34 -0.18 -12.75
C ALA A 27 -11.35 -0.10 -14.29
N GLY A 28 -11.71 -1.19 -14.99
CA GLY A 28 -11.67 -1.24 -16.45
C GLY A 28 -10.26 -1.12 -17.03
N VAL A 29 -9.25 -1.61 -16.31
CA VAL A 29 -7.83 -1.57 -16.70
C VAL A 29 -7.25 -2.98 -16.75
N SER A 30 -6.04 -3.13 -17.29
CA SER A 30 -5.36 -4.42 -17.25
C SER A 30 -4.81 -4.74 -15.87
N VAL A 31 -4.70 -6.03 -15.53
CA VAL A 31 -4.10 -6.51 -14.28
C VAL A 31 -2.66 -5.98 -14.11
N GLY A 32 -1.89 -5.89 -15.21
CA GLY A 32 -0.55 -5.32 -15.18
C GLY A 32 -0.50 -3.85 -14.74
N ILE A 33 -1.53 -3.05 -15.09
CA ILE A 33 -1.66 -1.66 -14.62
C ILE A 33 -1.93 -1.63 -13.12
N VAL A 34 -2.79 -2.53 -12.62
CA VAL A 34 -3.08 -2.67 -11.18
C VAL A 34 -1.80 -3.03 -10.41
N ILE A 35 -1.04 -4.02 -10.86
CA ILE A 35 0.21 -4.44 -10.23
C ILE A 35 1.24 -3.31 -10.23
N ASN A 36 1.45 -2.65 -11.37
CA ASN A 36 2.39 -1.55 -11.48
C ASN A 36 2.01 -0.38 -10.56
N CYS A 37 0.72 -0.07 -10.49
CA CYS A 37 0.18 0.90 -9.55
C CYS A 37 0.49 0.53 -8.09
N MET A 38 0.26 -0.72 -7.69
CA MET A 38 0.55 -1.21 -6.34
C MET A 38 2.04 -1.09 -5.99
N HIS A 39 2.93 -1.40 -6.94
CA HIS A 39 4.37 -1.20 -6.75
C HIS A 39 4.72 0.27 -6.54
N CYS A 40 4.15 1.20 -7.31
CA CYS A 40 4.38 2.63 -7.12
C CYS A 40 3.93 3.10 -5.73
N VAL A 41 2.76 2.64 -5.25
CA VAL A 41 2.25 3.02 -3.93
C VAL A 41 3.13 2.44 -2.82
N MET A 42 3.52 1.16 -2.90
CA MET A 42 4.44 0.56 -1.93
C MET A 42 5.79 1.28 -1.90
N ALA A 43 6.35 1.62 -3.06
CA ALA A 43 7.60 2.37 -3.15
C ALA A 43 7.49 3.75 -2.48
N ALA A 44 6.39 4.48 -2.71
CA ALA A 44 6.16 5.78 -2.08
C ALA A 44 5.96 5.67 -0.55
N ILE A 45 5.28 4.62 -0.08
CA ILE A 45 5.13 4.36 1.35
C ILE A 45 6.48 4.04 1.98
N LEU A 46 7.31 3.21 1.34
CA LEU A 46 8.66 2.87 1.84
C LEU A 46 9.60 4.08 1.85
N ASP A 47 9.54 4.93 0.82
CA ASP A 47 10.33 6.17 0.76
C ASP A 47 9.99 7.12 1.92
N GLN A 48 8.70 7.22 2.27
CA GLN A 48 8.25 8.00 3.42
C GLN A 48 8.45 7.28 4.76
N HIS A 49 8.47 5.95 4.77
CA HIS A 49 8.63 5.14 5.99
C HIS A 49 9.90 5.53 6.75
N ASP A 50 11.03 5.68 6.05
CA ASP A 50 12.30 6.04 6.70
C ASP A 50 12.31 7.47 7.26
N GLN A 51 11.49 8.37 6.70
CA GLN A 51 11.37 9.75 7.17
C GLN A 51 10.40 9.91 8.36
N TYR A 52 9.30 9.16 8.37
CA TYR A 52 8.19 9.36 9.32
C TYR A 52 8.03 8.23 10.34
N ILE A 53 8.47 7.01 10.03
CA ILE A 53 8.43 5.85 10.93
C ILE A 53 9.83 5.59 11.48
N ARG A 54 10.22 6.40 12.47
CA ARG A 54 11.36 6.07 13.33
C ARG A 54 10.90 5.03 14.35
N MET A 55 11.58 3.88 14.40
CA MET A 55 11.47 3.03 15.58
C MET A 55 11.85 3.85 16.81
N PRO A 56 11.04 3.85 17.89
CA PRO A 56 11.44 4.51 19.12
C PRO A 56 12.81 3.94 19.52
N SER A 57 13.80 4.81 19.69
CA SER A 57 15.10 4.38 20.19
C SER A 57 14.85 3.69 21.52
N SER A 58 15.30 2.44 21.68
CA SER A 58 15.36 1.79 22.98
C SER A 58 16.34 2.60 23.85
N ASN A 59 15.82 3.63 24.50
CA ASN A 59 16.58 4.44 25.43
C ASN A 59 16.97 3.53 26.59
N PRO A 60 18.26 3.23 26.82
CA PRO A 60 18.67 2.35 27.91
C PRO A 60 18.68 3.08 29.27
N ARG A 61 17.93 4.18 29.44
CA ARG A 61 17.86 4.96 30.69
C ARG A 61 16.64 4.64 31.55
N ASP A 62 15.97 3.52 31.28
CA ASP A 62 14.90 2.96 32.12
C ASP A 62 15.29 1.57 32.66
N MET A 63 16.58 1.35 32.98
CA MET A 63 17.05 0.27 33.86
C MET A 63 17.77 0.86 35.08
#